data_AF-A0AAD6DN94-F1
#
_entry.id   AF-A0AAD6DN94-F1
#
_cell.length_a   1.000
_cell.length_b   1.000
_cell.length_c   1.000
_cell.angle_alpha   90.00
_cell.angle_beta   90.00
_cell.angle_gamma   90.00
#
_symmetry.space_group_name_H-M   'P 1'
#
loop_
_entity.id
_entity.type
_entity.pdbx_description
1 polymer ?
#
loop_
_entity_poly.entity_id
_entity_poly.type
_entity_poly.pdbx_seq_one_letter_code
_entity_poly.pdbx_strand_id
1 'polypeptide(L)'
;MGNKNSVPSPHTWLDSTSPGTDSQELTRRHDPHSYTSGRWLNRDELERNSRHVMFDFSVLCERAVHTCPGATSVVKYEKREGGFNRVFLLTMDNGHCVVARVPTGIAGPPRLTTNSEVATITYLQSKISLPIPKILDWNDNPSNPAGTEYII
;
A
#
# COMPACT_ATOMS: atom_id res chain seq x y z
N MET A 1 55.90 39.37 -21.74
CA MET A 1 55.73 39.20 -20.28
C MET A 1 54.25 39.28 -19.94
N GLY A 2 53.69 38.26 -19.27
CA GLY A 2 52.46 38.38 -18.46
C GLY A 2 51.13 38.06 -19.14
N ASN A 3 50.89 36.79 -19.45
CA ASN A 3 49.57 36.25 -19.81
C ASN A 3 48.64 36.28 -18.56
N LYS A 4 47.45 36.88 -18.65
CA LYS A 4 46.44 36.88 -17.57
C LYS A 4 45.11 36.32 -18.08
N ASN A 5 44.98 35.00 -18.06
CA ASN A 5 43.69 34.31 -18.11
C ASN A 5 43.43 33.70 -16.73
N SER A 6 42.64 34.39 -15.91
CA SER A 6 42.19 33.88 -14.61
C SER A 6 40.90 33.11 -14.81
N VAL A 7 40.97 31.78 -14.72
CA VAL A 7 39.82 30.88 -14.65
C VAL A 7 39.38 30.77 -13.18
N PRO A 8 38.08 30.85 -12.84
CA PRO A 8 37.64 30.64 -11.46
C PRO A 8 37.66 29.15 -11.10
N SER A 9 38.07 28.85 -9.87
CA SER A 9 38.14 27.49 -9.31
C SER A 9 36.76 26.82 -9.22
N PRO A 10 36.64 25.51 -9.48
CA PRO A 10 35.38 24.80 -9.31
C PRO A 10 35.08 24.61 -7.82
N HIS A 11 33.95 25.15 -7.37
CA HIS A 11 33.41 24.85 -6.05
C HIS A 11 33.01 23.38 -5.99
N THR A 12 33.76 22.60 -5.21
CA THR A 12 33.41 21.21 -4.89
C THR A 12 32.26 21.23 -3.89
N TRP A 13 31.05 20.87 -4.35
CA TRP A 13 29.97 20.50 -3.43
C TRP A 13 30.34 19.15 -2.81
N LEU A 14 30.67 19.15 -1.52
CA LEU A 14 30.75 17.93 -0.71
C LEU A 14 29.35 17.34 -0.60
N ASP A 15 29.11 16.28 -1.36
CA ASP A 15 27.91 15.47 -1.28
C ASP A 15 27.87 14.81 0.11
N SER A 16 27.12 15.42 1.03
CA SER A 16 26.94 14.93 2.38
C SER A 16 25.82 13.90 2.40
N THR A 17 25.99 12.80 1.65
CA THR A 17 25.08 11.66 1.75
C THR A 17 25.41 10.92 3.03
N SER A 18 24.64 11.23 4.08
CA SER A 18 24.69 10.51 5.35
C SER A 18 24.23 9.06 5.13
N PRO A 19 25.02 8.03 5.51
CA PRO A 19 24.70 6.62 5.27
C PRO A 19 23.46 6.08 6.01
N GLY A 20 22.82 6.91 6.85
CA GLY A 20 21.70 6.52 7.71
C GLY A 20 20.30 6.64 7.10
N THR A 21 20.16 7.31 5.95
CA THR A 21 18.83 7.64 5.39
C THR A 21 18.25 6.54 4.51
N ASP A 22 19.09 5.80 3.80
CA ASP A 22 18.67 4.86 2.74
C ASP A 22 18.07 3.55 3.31
N SER A 23 18.66 3.02 4.38
CA SER A 23 18.15 1.80 5.06
C SER A 23 16.85 2.04 5.83
N GLN A 24 16.62 3.26 6.34
CA GLN A 24 15.37 3.63 7.00
C GLN A 24 14.22 3.83 6.00
N GLU A 25 14.52 4.31 4.79
CA GLU A 25 13.52 4.45 3.74
C GLU A 25 13.12 3.08 3.15
N LEU A 26 14.08 2.18 2.93
CA LEU A 26 13.79 0.81 2.47
C LEU A 26 12.93 0.03 3.46
N THR A 27 13.23 0.10 4.76
CA THR A 27 12.45 -0.58 5.80
C THR A 27 11.03 -0.02 5.92
N ARG A 28 10.82 1.29 5.75
CA ARG A 28 9.48 1.90 5.68
C ARG A 28 8.68 1.47 4.45
N ARG A 29 9.32 1.27 3.29
CA ARG A 29 8.62 0.78 2.09
C ARG A 29 8.02 -0.62 2.29
N HIS A 30 8.64 -1.41 3.16
CA HIS A 30 8.13 -2.72 3.56
C HIS A 30 7.18 -2.66 4.76
N ASP A 31 7.01 -1.56 5.47
CA ASP A 31 6.00 -1.48 6.53
C ASP A 31 4.57 -1.53 5.94
N PRO A 32 3.74 -2.54 6.27
CA PRO A 32 2.37 -2.63 5.79
C PRO A 32 1.42 -1.59 6.42
N HIS A 33 1.80 -0.91 7.49
CA HIS A 33 0.87 -0.07 8.27
C HIS A 33 0.98 1.43 8.01
N SER A 34 2.19 1.95 7.79
CA SER A 34 2.42 3.39 7.60
C SER A 34 2.15 3.86 6.18
N TYR A 35 1.70 5.11 6.05
CA TYR A 35 1.60 5.79 4.76
C TYR A 35 2.98 6.28 4.28
N THR A 36 3.41 5.81 3.12
CA THR A 36 4.74 6.09 2.54
C THR A 36 4.70 6.61 1.10
N SER A 37 3.54 6.70 0.44
CA SER A 37 3.45 7.06 -0.99
C SER A 37 3.53 8.56 -1.30
N GLY A 38 3.44 9.45 -0.30
CA GLY A 38 3.41 10.88 -0.54
C GLY A 38 3.63 11.72 0.71
N ARG A 39 3.68 13.04 0.51
CA ARG A 39 3.83 14.06 1.56
C ARG A 39 2.86 15.20 1.29
N TRP A 40 2.42 15.88 2.34
CA TRP A 40 1.57 17.07 2.22
C TRP A 40 2.36 18.34 2.51
N LEU A 41 2.06 19.41 1.75
CA LEU A 41 2.64 20.73 1.99
C LEU A 41 2.22 21.32 3.34
N ASN A 42 1.01 20.98 3.80
CA ASN A 42 0.45 21.43 5.08
C ASN A 42 0.03 20.22 5.92
N ARG A 43 0.34 20.24 7.22
CA ARG A 43 -0.04 19.20 8.20
C ARG A 43 0.38 17.77 7.82
N ASP A 44 1.56 17.62 7.21
CA ASP A 44 2.09 16.34 6.71
C ASP A 44 2.00 15.19 7.72
N GLU A 45 2.45 15.42 8.95
CA GLU A 45 2.43 14.39 9.98
C GLU A 45 1.01 13.96 10.34
N LEU A 46 0.09 14.92 10.46
CA LEU A 46 -1.32 14.63 10.73
C LEU A 46 -1.93 13.80 9.59
N GLU A 47 -1.71 14.20 8.34
CA GLU A 47 -2.25 13.50 7.17
C GLU A 47 -1.71 12.06 7.05
N ARG A 48 -0.42 11.85 7.35
CA ARG A 48 0.17 10.50 7.40
C ARG A 48 -0.40 9.67 8.54
N ASN A 49 -0.51 10.24 9.73
CA ASN A 49 -1.02 9.54 10.91
C ASN A 49 -2.51 9.18 10.75
N SER A 50 -3.32 10.05 10.14
CA SER A 50 -4.74 9.75 9.85
C SER A 50 -4.93 8.62 8.82
N ARG A 51 -3.90 8.26 8.04
CA ARG A 51 -3.91 7.15 7.07
C ARG A 51 -3.16 5.91 7.57
N HIS A 52 -2.66 5.95 8.80
CA HIS A 52 -2.14 4.77 9.45
C HIS A 52 -3.31 3.83 9.77
N VAL A 53 -3.13 2.53 9.49
CA VAL A 53 -4.14 1.51 9.80
C VAL A 53 -3.43 0.37 10.51
N MET A 54 -3.89 0.09 11.72
CA MET A 54 -3.45 -1.07 12.50
C MET A 54 -4.31 -2.26 12.11
N PHE A 55 -3.66 -3.34 11.69
CA PHE A 55 -4.31 -4.58 11.30
C PHE A 55 -3.27 -5.71 11.33
N ASP A 56 -3.70 -6.97 11.30
CA ASP A 56 -2.81 -8.11 11.22
C ASP A 56 -2.53 -8.47 9.75
N PHE A 57 -1.33 -8.11 9.28
CA PHE A 57 -0.92 -8.39 7.90
C PHE A 57 -0.67 -9.88 7.64
N SER A 58 -0.27 -10.66 8.66
CA SER A 58 -0.07 -12.10 8.52
C SER A 58 -1.41 -12.78 8.26
N VAL A 59 -2.42 -12.44 9.06
CA VAL A 59 -3.77 -12.96 8.87
C VAL A 59 -4.34 -12.56 7.51
N LEU A 60 -4.11 -11.32 7.06
CA LEU A 60 -4.52 -10.90 5.71
C LEU A 60 -3.86 -11.75 4.61
N CYS A 61 -2.57 -12.06 4.75
CA CYS A 61 -1.86 -12.96 3.83
C CYS A 61 -2.44 -14.38 3.86
N GLU A 62 -2.73 -14.92 5.05
CA GLU A 62 -3.35 -16.24 5.21
C GLU A 62 -4.73 -16.32 4.54
N ARG A 63 -5.56 -15.28 4.67
CA ARG A 63 -6.84 -15.19 3.96
C ARG A 63 -6.63 -15.19 2.45
N ALA A 64 -5.66 -14.44 1.95
CA ALA A 64 -5.36 -14.39 0.52
C ALA A 64 -4.82 -15.73 -0.03
N VAL A 65 -4.06 -16.48 0.75
CA VAL A 65 -3.62 -17.84 0.39
C VAL A 65 -4.84 -18.77 0.29
N HIS A 66 -5.77 -18.70 1.25
CA HIS A 66 -6.99 -19.53 1.23
C HIS A 66 -7.88 -19.29 0.01
N THR A 67 -7.82 -18.10 -0.61
CA THR A 67 -8.57 -17.81 -1.84
C THR A 67 -7.87 -18.27 -3.12
N CYS A 68 -6.64 -18.76 -3.03
CA CYS A 68 -5.82 -19.18 -4.18
C CYS A 68 -5.55 -20.69 -4.16
N PRO A 69 -6.35 -21.51 -4.87
CA PRO A 69 -6.15 -22.96 -4.91
C PRO A 69 -4.73 -23.35 -5.34
N GLY A 70 -4.10 -24.24 -4.57
CA GLY A 70 -2.74 -24.72 -4.81
C GLY A 70 -1.63 -23.79 -4.35
N ALA A 71 -1.94 -22.62 -3.79
CA ALA A 71 -0.96 -21.80 -3.08
C ALA A 71 -0.83 -22.25 -1.62
N THR A 72 0.35 -22.10 -1.03
CA THR A 72 0.57 -22.36 0.40
C THR A 72 1.12 -21.15 1.15
N SER A 73 1.68 -20.16 0.45
CA SER A 73 2.25 -18.97 1.05
C SER A 73 2.30 -17.77 0.11
N VAL A 74 2.38 -16.57 0.69
CA VAL A 74 2.75 -15.34 -0.02
C VAL A 74 4.27 -15.24 -0.02
N VAL A 75 4.89 -15.18 -1.20
CA VAL A 75 6.36 -15.11 -1.36
C VAL A 75 6.87 -13.68 -1.55
N LYS A 76 5.99 -12.77 -1.99
CA LYS A 76 6.31 -11.36 -2.20
C LYS A 76 5.03 -10.54 -2.07
N TYR A 77 5.14 -9.30 -1.58
CA TYR A 77 4.08 -8.33 -1.75
C TYR A 77 4.60 -6.98 -2.24
N GLU A 78 3.73 -6.21 -2.86
CA GLU A 78 3.91 -4.79 -3.13
C GLU A 78 2.78 -3.99 -2.49
N LYS A 79 3.14 -3.02 -1.65
CA LYS A 79 2.19 -2.06 -1.09
C LYS A 79 1.97 -0.92 -2.07
N ARG A 80 0.72 -0.65 -2.42
CA ARG A 80 0.25 0.54 -3.15
C ARG A 80 -0.77 1.23 -2.27
N GLU A 81 -0.63 2.53 -2.06
CA GLU A 81 -1.57 3.24 -1.18
C GLU A 81 -1.92 4.60 -1.77
N GLY A 82 -3.21 4.90 -1.73
CA GLY A 82 -3.77 6.19 -2.09
C GLY A 82 -4.21 6.95 -0.84
N GLY A 83 -5.06 7.95 -1.04
CA GLY A 83 -5.67 8.66 0.08
C GLY A 83 -6.56 7.73 0.92
N PHE A 84 -7.42 6.97 0.26
CA PHE A 84 -8.55 6.29 0.91
C PHE A 84 -8.29 4.82 1.23
N ASN A 85 -7.39 4.16 0.51
CA ASN A 85 -7.18 2.72 0.62
C ASN A 85 -5.71 2.36 0.59
N ARG A 86 -5.37 1.29 1.30
CA ARG A 86 -4.11 0.56 1.18
C ARG A 86 -4.38 -0.74 0.43
N VAL A 87 -3.56 -1.00 -0.58
CA VAL A 87 -3.68 -2.13 -1.49
C VAL A 87 -2.38 -2.92 -1.47
N PHE A 88 -2.49 -4.23 -1.40
CA PHE A 88 -1.37 -5.15 -1.41
C PHE A 88 -1.51 -6.07 -2.62
N LEU A 89 -0.52 -6.05 -3.50
CA LEU A 89 -0.38 -7.04 -4.56
C LEU A 89 0.43 -8.19 -3.96
N LEU A 90 -0.24 -9.29 -3.65
CA LEU A 90 0.32 -10.47 -3.00
C LEU A 90 0.66 -11.51 -4.08
N THR A 91 1.94 -11.83 -4.22
CA THR A 91 2.43 -12.88 -5.11
C THR A 91 2.54 -14.18 -4.31
N MET A 92 1.84 -15.21 -4.77
CA MET A 92 1.82 -16.54 -4.19
C MET A 92 3.00 -17.39 -4.66
N ASP A 93 3.33 -18.45 -3.91
CA ASP A 93 4.34 -19.45 -4.27
C ASP A 93 4.05 -20.20 -5.58
N ASN A 94 2.78 -20.36 -5.95
CA ASN A 94 2.35 -20.93 -7.23
C ASN A 94 2.42 -19.93 -8.41
N GLY A 95 2.90 -18.70 -8.17
CA GLY A 95 3.05 -17.65 -9.18
C GLY A 95 1.78 -16.83 -9.46
N HIS A 96 0.64 -17.16 -8.86
CA HIS A 96 -0.56 -16.33 -8.96
C HIS A 96 -0.43 -15.04 -8.15
N CYS A 97 -1.15 -14.00 -8.56
CA CYS A 97 -1.21 -12.72 -7.87
C CYS A 97 -2.65 -12.45 -7.38
N VAL A 98 -2.77 -12.07 -6.11
CA VAL A 98 -4.03 -11.71 -5.45
C VAL A 98 -3.92 -10.28 -4.94
N VAL A 99 -5.00 -9.51 -5.01
CA VAL A 99 -5.03 -8.12 -4.55
C VAL A 99 -5.83 -8.02 -3.27
N ALA A 100 -5.18 -7.68 -2.16
CA ALA A 100 -5.87 -7.39 -0.90
C ALA A 100 -5.98 -5.88 -0.72
N ARG A 101 -7.13 -5.42 -0.25
CA ARG A 101 -7.45 -4.00 -0.07
C ARG A 101 -7.97 -3.75 1.34
N VAL A 102 -7.43 -2.74 2.00
CA VAL A 102 -7.80 -2.29 3.35
C VAL A 102 -8.18 -0.80 3.28
N PRO A 103 -9.37 -0.39 3.74
CA PRO A 103 -9.74 1.01 3.80
C PRO A 103 -8.92 1.75 4.87
N THR A 104 -8.62 3.02 4.62
CA THR A 104 -8.07 3.93 5.63
C THR A 104 -9.18 4.62 6.39
N GLY A 105 -8.92 5.06 7.62
CA GLY A 105 -9.92 5.76 8.44
C GLY A 105 -10.47 7.05 7.82
N ILE A 106 -9.80 7.62 6.83
CA ILE A 106 -10.27 8.83 6.13
C ILE A 106 -11.26 8.55 5.00
N ALA A 107 -11.47 7.29 4.61
CA ALA A 107 -12.42 6.91 3.56
C ALA A 107 -13.89 7.08 3.99
N GLY A 108 -14.13 7.33 5.28
CA GLY A 108 -15.45 7.30 5.90
C GLY A 108 -15.61 6.03 6.76
N PRO A 109 -16.84 5.69 7.18
CA PRO A 109 -17.09 4.52 8.01
C PRO A 109 -16.64 3.22 7.30
N PRO A 110 -15.59 2.51 7.77
CA PRO A 110 -14.95 1.42 7.03
C PRO A 110 -15.89 0.26 6.64
N ARG A 111 -16.82 -0.10 7.51
CA ARG A 111 -17.90 -1.06 7.21
C ARG A 111 -18.74 -0.62 6.02
N LEU A 112 -19.21 0.64 6.00
CA LEU A 112 -20.08 1.12 4.94
C LEU A 112 -19.32 1.23 3.62
N THR A 113 -18.08 1.73 3.64
CA THR A 113 -17.25 1.82 2.43
C THR A 113 -16.99 0.44 1.82
N THR A 114 -16.68 -0.55 2.67
CA THR A 114 -16.44 -1.93 2.21
C THR A 114 -17.70 -2.54 1.61
N ASN A 115 -18.85 -2.42 2.29
CA ASN A 115 -20.13 -2.91 1.77
C ASN A 115 -20.52 -2.23 0.44
N SER A 116 -20.40 -0.89 0.36
CA SER A 116 -20.75 -0.15 -0.85
C SER A 116 -19.89 -0.54 -2.05
N GLU A 117 -18.60 -0.79 -1.84
CA GLU A 117 -17.71 -1.23 -2.92
C GLU A 117 -18.02 -2.66 -3.36
N VAL A 118 -18.19 -3.59 -2.43
CA VAL A 118 -18.59 -4.97 -2.74
C VAL A 118 -19.90 -4.99 -3.51
N ALA A 119 -20.93 -4.29 -3.02
CA ALA A 119 -22.23 -4.21 -3.68
C ALA A 119 -22.12 -3.64 -5.10
N THR A 120 -21.28 -2.62 -5.30
CA THR A 120 -21.08 -2.00 -6.61
C THR A 120 -20.37 -2.95 -7.56
N ILE A 121 -19.29 -3.62 -7.13
CA ILE A 121 -18.56 -4.59 -7.95
C ILE A 121 -19.46 -5.76 -8.33
N THR A 122 -20.21 -6.33 -7.38
CA THR A 122 -21.16 -7.43 -7.64
C THR A 122 -22.26 -6.99 -8.60
N TYR A 123 -22.80 -5.78 -8.43
CA TYR A 123 -23.79 -5.24 -9.36
C TYR A 123 -23.21 -5.14 -10.77
N LEU A 124 -22.02 -4.55 -10.94
CA LEU A 124 -21.38 -4.41 -12.25
C LEU A 124 -21.11 -5.78 -12.89
N GLN A 125 -20.55 -6.74 -12.15
CA GLN A 125 -20.37 -8.13 -12.64
C GLN A 125 -21.68 -8.75 -13.17
N SER A 126 -22.83 -8.39 -12.60
CA SER A 126 -24.14 -8.91 -13.03
C SER A 126 -24.76 -8.17 -14.21
N LYS A 127 -24.31 -6.94 -14.52
CA LYS A 127 -24.99 -6.04 -15.47
C LYS A 127 -24.18 -5.74 -16.73
N ILE A 128 -22.86 -5.83 -16.68
CA ILE A 128 -22.00 -5.45 -17.79
C ILE A 128 -21.10 -6.61 -18.22
N SER A 129 -20.84 -6.70 -19.52
CA SER A 129 -19.98 -7.73 -20.12
C SER A 129 -18.48 -7.37 -20.09
N LEU A 130 -18.10 -6.34 -19.33
CA LEU A 130 -16.70 -5.95 -19.18
C LEU A 130 -15.99 -6.87 -18.16
N PRO A 131 -14.68 -7.07 -18.31
CA PRO A 131 -13.91 -7.83 -17.33
C PRO A 131 -13.79 -7.04 -16.03
N ILE A 132 -14.69 -7.31 -15.08
CA ILE A 132 -14.65 -6.76 -13.72
C ILE A 132 -13.91 -7.74 -12.82
N PRO A 133 -12.96 -7.27 -11.98
CA PRO A 133 -12.26 -8.12 -11.02
C PRO A 133 -13.24 -8.91 -10.14
N LYS A 134 -12.91 -10.18 -9.86
CA LYS A 134 -13.69 -11.02 -8.95
C LYS A 134 -13.39 -10.61 -7.52
N ILE A 135 -14.41 -10.67 -6.66
CA ILE A 135 -14.23 -10.63 -5.21
C ILE A 135 -14.04 -12.08 -4.78
N LEU A 136 -12.89 -12.36 -4.17
CA LEU A 136 -12.49 -13.68 -3.72
C LEU A 136 -12.83 -13.88 -2.24
N ASP A 137 -12.67 -12.85 -1.42
CA ASP A 137 -13.07 -12.83 0.00
C ASP A 137 -13.26 -11.38 0.47
N TRP A 138 -14.05 -11.16 1.52
CA TRP A 138 -14.17 -9.84 2.15
C TRP A 138 -14.76 -9.96 3.56
N ASN A 139 -14.47 -8.99 4.41
CA ASN A 139 -15.09 -8.87 5.73
C ASN A 139 -15.25 -7.40 6.08
N ASP A 140 -16.41 -7.02 6.62
CA ASP A 140 -16.77 -5.65 6.97
C ASP A 140 -16.81 -5.41 8.49
N ASN A 141 -16.49 -6.42 9.30
CA ASN A 141 -16.46 -6.33 10.74
C ASN A 141 -15.01 -6.25 11.22
N PRO A 142 -14.56 -5.15 11.85
CA PRO A 142 -13.18 -5.00 12.31
C PRO A 142 -12.82 -5.95 13.45
N SER A 143 -13.80 -6.64 14.05
CA SER A 143 -13.56 -7.70 15.05
C SER A 143 -13.10 -9.03 14.43
N ASN A 144 -12.98 -9.10 13.11
CA ASN A 144 -12.40 -10.27 12.45
C ASN A 144 -10.91 -10.41 12.78
N PRO A 145 -10.30 -11.61 12.60
CA PRO A 145 -8.91 -11.83 12.99
C PRO A 145 -7.88 -10.88 12.33
N ALA A 146 -8.17 -10.30 11.17
CA ALA A 146 -7.29 -9.31 10.54
C ALA A 146 -7.33 -7.94 11.25
N GLY A 147 -8.31 -7.69 12.13
CA GLY A 147 -8.43 -6.43 12.88
C GLY A 147 -8.90 -5.23 12.07
N THR A 148 -9.30 -5.43 10.81
CA THR A 148 -9.77 -4.39 9.89
C THR A 148 -10.71 -4.98 8.85
N GLU A 149 -11.57 -4.15 8.28
CA GLU A 149 -12.31 -4.49 7.07
C GLU A 149 -11.36 -4.69 5.88
N TYR A 150 -11.69 -5.60 4.98
CA TYR A 150 -10.88 -5.87 3.81
C TYR A 150 -11.70 -6.42 2.63
N ILE A 151 -11.12 -6.34 1.44
CA ILE A 151 -11.58 -7.02 0.22
C ILE A 151 -10.36 -7.71 -0.42
N ILE A 152 -10.50 -8.96 -0.83
CA ILE A 152 -9.51 -9.79 -1.54
C ILE A 152 -10.12 -10.23 -2.87
#